data_AF-A0A3M0Y0R6-F1
#
_entry.id   AF-A0A3M0Y0R6-F1
#
_cell.length_a   1.000
_cell.length_b   1.000
_cell.length_c   1.000
_cell.angle_alpha   90.00
_cell.angle_beta   90.00
_cell.angle_gamma   90.00
#
_symmetry.space_group_name_H-M   'P 1'
#
loop_
_entity.id
_entity.type
_entity.pdbx_description
1 polymer ?
#
loop_
_entity_poly.entity_id
_entity_poly.type
_entity_poly.pdbx_seq_one_letter_code
_entity_poly.pdbx_strand_id
1 'polypeptide(L)'
;MKAITFIGKGNYRPVTYVYRGTAVKSDLFPVALYQFFTPDILTVFVTPESRDMYWTKLCDQLAGKITPRPVEIPWGQTPDELWTIFDRVVQSVDEGEDVVFDITHGYRSLPFIIFLAMAYLQVTKR
;
A
#
# COMPACT_ATOMS: atom_id res chain seq x y z
N MET A 1 4.62 -14.27 0.56
CA MET A 1 3.85 -13.37 -0.34
C MET A 1 4.25 -11.91 -0.11
N LYS A 2 4.03 -11.03 -1.09
CA LYS A 2 4.22 -9.57 -0.98
C LYS A 2 2.87 -8.86 -0.72
N ALA A 3 2.89 -7.82 0.09
CA ALA A 3 1.74 -6.93 0.30
C ALA A 3 2.05 -5.52 -0.18
N ILE A 4 1.14 -4.93 -0.95
CA ILE A 4 1.21 -3.55 -1.44
C ILE A 4 0.05 -2.77 -0.82
N THR A 5 0.35 -1.62 -0.22
CA THR A 5 -0.63 -0.74 0.43
C THR A 5 -0.27 0.72 0.21
N PHE A 6 -1.23 1.61 0.47
CA PHE A 6 -1.13 3.04 0.22
C PHE A 6 -1.49 3.82 1.48
N ILE A 7 -0.74 4.89 1.76
CA ILE A 7 -1.08 5.84 2.82
C ILE A 7 -1.30 7.22 2.20
N GLY A 8 -2.50 7.76 2.38
CA GLY A 8 -2.83 9.13 2.04
C GLY A 8 -2.68 10.10 3.22
N LYS A 9 -3.10 11.35 3.04
CA LYS A 9 -3.06 12.40 4.09
C LYS A 9 -4.31 12.48 4.96
N GLY A 10 -5.16 11.46 4.93
CA GLY A 10 -6.43 11.47 5.66
C GLY A 10 -6.20 11.51 7.17
N ASN A 11 -7.05 12.21 7.93
CA ASN A 11 -6.95 12.23 9.39
C ASN A 11 -7.40 10.88 9.99
N TYR A 12 -6.53 9.88 9.92
CA TYR A 12 -6.86 8.54 10.35
C TYR A 12 -7.04 8.45 11.87
N ARG A 13 -8.14 7.83 12.29
CA ARG A 13 -8.49 7.59 13.69
C ARG A 13 -8.48 6.09 13.98
N PRO A 14 -8.21 5.67 15.23
CA PRO A 14 -8.22 4.26 15.57
C PRO A 14 -9.59 3.62 15.30
N VAL A 15 -9.59 2.55 14.50
CA VAL A 15 -10.75 1.70 14.21
C VAL A 15 -10.37 0.23 14.41
N THR A 16 -11.36 -0.65 14.48
CA THR A 16 -11.13 -2.10 14.51
C THR A 16 -11.42 -2.68 13.13
N TYR A 17 -10.36 -3.07 12.41
CA TYR A 17 -10.47 -3.81 11.16
C TYR A 17 -10.75 -5.29 11.47
N VAL A 18 -11.61 -5.93 10.68
CA VAL A 18 -11.94 -7.35 10.84
C VAL A 18 -11.81 -8.07 9.49
N TYR A 19 -11.03 -9.15 9.48
CA TYR A 19 -10.90 -10.01 8.30
C TYR A 19 -10.75 -11.47 8.74
N ARG A 20 -11.60 -12.35 8.19
CA ARG A 20 -11.62 -13.81 8.48
C ARG A 20 -11.60 -14.15 9.98
N GLY A 21 -12.33 -13.39 10.80
CA GLY A 21 -12.44 -13.61 12.24
C GLY A 21 -11.30 -13.00 13.08
N THR A 22 -10.24 -12.49 12.45
CA THR A 22 -9.19 -11.72 13.14
C THR A 22 -9.60 -10.26 13.24
N ALA A 23 -9.50 -9.68 14.43
CA ALA A 23 -9.79 -8.27 14.70
C ALA A 23 -8.50 -7.52 15.07
N VAL A 24 -8.26 -6.38 14.42
CA VAL A 24 -7.05 -5.57 14.62
C VAL A 24 -7.44 -4.12 14.84
N LYS A 25 -7.10 -3.57 16.01
CA LYS A 25 -7.29 -2.15 16.30
C LYS A 25 -6.07 -1.36 15.80
N SER A 26 -6.30 -0.46 14.84
CA SER A 26 -5.25 0.40 14.28
C SER A 26 -5.88 1.66 13.68
N ASP A 27 -5.10 2.73 13.58
CA ASP A 27 -5.42 3.89 12.75
C ASP A 27 -4.73 3.84 11.37
N LEU A 28 -3.78 2.93 11.17
CA LEU A 28 -3.13 2.73 9.88
C LEU A 28 -3.47 1.33 9.36
N PHE A 29 -4.19 1.26 8.24
CA PHE A 29 -4.54 -0.02 7.62
C PHE A 29 -3.33 -0.91 7.27
N PRO A 30 -2.15 -0.40 6.85
CA PRO A 30 -0.96 -1.23 6.66
C PRO A 30 -0.60 -2.14 7.85
N VAL A 31 -0.90 -1.70 9.08
CA VAL A 31 -0.69 -2.50 10.29
C VAL A 31 -1.69 -3.65 10.39
N ALA A 32 -2.95 -3.40 10.02
CA ALA A 32 -3.97 -4.45 9.94
C ALA A 32 -3.66 -5.43 8.79
N LEU A 33 -3.24 -4.92 7.64
CA LEU A 33 -2.81 -5.72 6.49
C LEU A 33 -1.68 -6.68 6.86
N TYR A 34 -0.65 -6.18 7.56
CA TYR A 34 0.41 -7.04 8.09
C TYR A 34 -0.15 -8.13 9.01
N GLN A 35 -1.06 -7.82 9.92
CA GLN A 35 -1.61 -8.82 10.85
C GLN A 35 -2.53 -9.84 10.17
N PHE A 36 -3.22 -9.45 9.10
CA PHE A 36 -4.12 -10.34 8.37
C PHE A 36 -3.40 -11.35 7.47
N PHE A 37 -2.26 -10.96 6.90
CA PHE A 37 -1.57 -11.76 5.88
C PHE A 37 -0.13 -12.15 6.24
N THR A 38 0.48 -11.50 7.23
CA THR A 38 1.88 -11.68 7.65
C THR A 38 2.84 -11.81 6.44
N PRO A 39 2.87 -10.80 5.55
CA PRO A 39 3.64 -10.87 4.32
C PRO A 39 5.16 -10.85 4.60
N ASP A 40 5.95 -11.40 3.68
CA ASP A 40 7.42 -11.35 3.75
C ASP A 40 7.95 -9.96 3.37
N ILE A 41 7.20 -9.25 2.51
CA ILE A 41 7.51 -7.91 2.04
C ILE A 41 6.25 -7.05 2.16
N LEU A 42 6.38 -5.90 2.84
CA LEU A 42 5.35 -4.87 2.90
C LEU A 42 5.85 -3.62 2.17
N THR A 43 5.32 -3.37 0.98
CA THR A 43 5.59 -2.18 0.18
C THR A 43 4.48 -1.15 0.43
N VAL A 44 4.88 0.06 0.82
CA VAL A 44 3.95 1.12 1.23
C VAL A 44 4.17 2.32 0.32
N PHE A 45 3.17 2.59 -0.49
CA PHE A 45 3.15 3.74 -1.39
C PHE A 45 2.74 4.99 -0.63
N VAL A 46 3.60 6.00 -0.67
CA VAL A 46 3.44 7.25 0.08
C VAL A 46 3.70 8.43 -0.84
N THR A 47 2.97 9.50 -0.61
CA THR A 47 3.31 10.83 -1.13
C THR A 47 4.31 11.48 -0.17
N PRO A 48 5.11 12.48 -0.58
CA PRO A 48 6.02 13.17 0.33
C PRO A 48 5.31 13.63 1.61
N GLU A 49 4.12 14.21 1.49
CA GLU A 49 3.33 14.70 2.62
C GLU A 49 2.82 13.56 3.51
N SER A 50 2.30 12.48 2.93
CA SER A 50 1.83 11.34 3.75
C SER A 50 2.97 10.58 4.41
N ARG A 51 4.17 10.60 3.81
CA ARG A 51 5.39 10.08 4.41
C ARG A 51 5.75 10.88 5.67
N ASP A 52 5.81 12.21 5.57
CA ASP A 52 6.13 13.08 6.70
C ASP A 52 5.13 12.90 7.85
N MET A 53 3.85 12.70 7.53
CA MET A 53 2.79 12.55 8.53
C MET A 53 2.81 11.18 9.24
N TYR A 54 3.05 10.09 8.51
CA TYR A 54 2.73 8.74 8.98
C TYR A 54 3.89 7.75 8.99
N TRP A 55 5.00 8.03 8.31
CA TRP A 55 6.06 7.04 8.13
C TRP A 55 6.70 6.58 9.45
N THR A 56 7.11 7.52 10.30
CA THR A 56 7.71 7.19 11.60
C THR A 56 6.75 6.37 12.46
N LYS A 57 5.49 6.82 12.56
CA LYS A 57 4.45 6.11 13.32
C LYS A 57 4.20 4.70 12.79
N LEU A 58 4.17 4.52 11.48
CA LEU A 58 3.99 3.20 10.86
C LEU A 58 5.14 2.26 11.24
N CYS A 59 6.39 2.75 11.11
CA CYS A 59 7.58 1.99 11.48
C CYS A 59 7.54 1.59 12.96
N ASP A 60 7.14 2.50 13.85
CA ASP A 60 7.01 2.21 15.29
C ASP A 60 5.95 1.14 15.57
N GLN A 61 4.79 1.20 14.91
CA GLN A 61 3.71 0.20 15.08
C GLN A 61 4.08 -1.20 14.53
N LEU A 62 5.05 -1.27 13.60
CA LEU A 62 5.55 -2.51 12.99
C LEU A 62 6.94 -2.93 13.50
N ALA A 63 7.50 -2.21 14.48
CA ALA A 63 8.81 -2.51 15.03
C ALA A 63 8.89 -3.96 15.57
N GLY A 64 9.97 -4.66 15.23
CA GLY A 64 10.17 -6.08 15.59
C GLY A 64 9.30 -7.08 14.83
N LYS A 65 8.44 -6.61 13.90
CA LYS A 65 7.56 -7.47 13.09
C LYS A 65 7.98 -7.50 11.63
N ILE A 66 8.04 -6.33 11.00
CA ILE A 66 8.49 -6.16 9.61
C ILE A 66 9.04 -4.75 9.41
N THR A 67 10.04 -4.60 8.55
CA THR A 67 10.49 -3.28 8.09
C THR A 67 9.74 -2.92 6.80
N PRO A 68 8.77 -1.97 6.83
CA PRO A 68 8.06 -1.56 5.63
C PRO A 68 9.01 -0.87 4.64
N ARG A 69 8.77 -1.09 3.33
CA ARG A 69 9.55 -0.49 2.24
C ARG A 69 8.75 0.66 1.61
N PRO A 70 9.22 1.91 1.71
CA PRO A 70 8.49 3.03 1.14
C PRO A 70 8.71 3.08 -0.38
N VAL A 71 7.65 3.39 -1.12
CA VAL A 71 7.73 3.80 -2.52
C VAL A 71 7.08 5.17 -2.63
N GLU A 72 7.88 6.17 -2.97
CA GLU A 72 7.36 7.52 -3.15
C GLU A 72 6.64 7.65 -4.49
N ILE A 73 5.45 8.24 -4.45
CA ILE A 73 4.61 8.53 -5.61
C ILE A 73 4.15 9.99 -5.62
N PRO A 74 3.89 10.56 -6.81
CA PRO A 74 3.27 11.87 -6.92
C PRO A 74 1.80 11.83 -6.50
N TRP A 75 1.15 13.00 -6.51
CA TRP A 75 -0.23 13.15 -6.05
C TRP A 75 -1.28 12.58 -7.02
N GLY A 76 -0.94 12.44 -8.30
CA GLY A 76 -1.81 11.88 -9.33
C GLY A 76 -2.82 12.89 -9.86
N GLN A 77 -2.44 14.17 -9.96
CA GLN A 77 -3.31 15.24 -10.47
C GLN A 77 -3.22 15.42 -11.98
N THR A 78 -2.14 14.97 -12.60
CA THR A 78 -1.91 15.07 -14.05
C THR A 78 -1.77 13.67 -14.66
N PRO A 79 -2.02 13.52 -15.97
CA PRO A 79 -1.78 12.24 -16.67
C PRO A 79 -0.37 11.69 -16.46
N ASP A 80 0.66 12.54 -16.49
CA ASP A 80 2.06 12.13 -16.29
C ASP A 80 2.32 11.60 -14.88
N GLU A 81 1.71 12.23 -13.86
CA GLU A 81 1.77 11.73 -12.48
C GLU A 81 1.06 10.39 -12.35
N LEU A 82 -0.08 10.19 -13.03
CA LEU A 82 -0.81 8.91 -13.02
C LEU A 82 0.01 7.79 -13.66
N TRP A 83 0.69 8.07 -14.79
CA TRP A 83 1.61 7.12 -15.41
C TRP A 83 2.81 6.81 -14.52
N THR A 84 3.34 7.83 -13.84
CA THR A 84 4.41 7.63 -12.85
C THR A 84 3.94 6.67 -11.74
N ILE A 85 2.73 6.85 -11.21
CA ILE A 85 2.16 5.94 -10.19
C ILE A 85 2.04 4.52 -10.75
N PHE A 86 1.50 4.37 -11.96
CA PHE A 86 1.37 3.08 -12.63
C PHE A 86 2.73 2.37 -12.73
N ASP A 87 3.76 3.07 -13.24
CA ASP A 87 5.11 2.52 -13.40
C ASP A 87 5.70 2.08 -12.05
N ARG A 88 5.54 2.89 -11.00
CA ARG A 88 6.01 2.55 -9.65
C ARG A 88 5.34 1.29 -9.11
N VAL A 89 4.04 1.10 -9.36
CA VAL A 89 3.32 -0.12 -8.96
C VAL A 89 3.85 -1.31 -9.75
N VAL A 90 3.94 -1.22 -11.08
CA VAL A 90 4.41 -2.30 -11.94
C VAL A 90 5.86 -2.71 -11.62
N GLN A 91 6.74 -1.75 -11.33
CA GLN A 91 8.13 -1.99 -10.95
C GLN A 91 8.28 -2.59 -9.55
N SER A 92 7.28 -2.43 -8.69
CA SER A 92 7.32 -2.97 -7.31
C SER A 92 6.97 -4.46 -7.21
N VAL A 93 6.53 -5.07 -8.33
CA VAL A 93 6.14 -6.48 -8.42
C VAL A 93 7.10 -7.19 -9.37
N ASP A 94 7.68 -8.30 -8.94
CA ASP A 94 8.56 -9.13 -9.74
C ASP A 94 7.78 -10.28 -10.41
N GLU A 95 8.39 -10.95 -11.38
CA GLU A 95 7.78 -12.13 -12.04
C GLU A 95 7.61 -13.28 -11.03
N GLY A 96 6.49 -14.00 -11.10
CA GLY A 96 6.14 -15.11 -10.22
C GLY A 96 5.68 -14.71 -8.81
N GLU A 97 5.54 -13.42 -8.50
CA GLU A 97 5.16 -13.00 -7.15
C GLU A 97 3.66 -13.16 -6.86
N ASP A 98 3.36 -13.77 -5.72
CA ASP A 98 2.03 -13.72 -5.11
C ASP A 98 1.88 -12.43 -4.30
N VAL A 99 0.93 -11.57 -4.72
CA VAL A 99 0.77 -10.21 -4.23
C VAL A 99 -0.66 -9.95 -3.74
N VAL A 100 -0.78 -9.40 -2.53
CA VAL A 100 -2.02 -8.77 -2.05
C VAL A 100 -1.96 -7.26 -2.24
N PHE A 101 -2.96 -6.71 -2.91
CA PHE A 101 -3.14 -5.26 -3.08
C PHE A 101 -4.21 -4.73 -2.12
N ASP A 102 -3.84 -3.72 -1.35
CA ASP A 102 -4.76 -2.92 -0.56
C ASP A 102 -5.15 -1.64 -1.32
N ILE A 103 -6.46 -1.37 -1.37
CA ILE A 103 -7.04 -0.14 -1.95
C ILE A 103 -7.87 0.66 -0.92
N THR A 104 -7.84 0.28 0.35
CA THR A 104 -8.66 0.85 1.45
C THR A 104 -8.50 2.36 1.58
N HIS A 105 -7.28 2.86 1.40
CA HIS A 105 -6.97 4.29 1.42
C HIS A 105 -6.54 4.83 0.05
N GLY A 106 -6.93 4.14 -1.03
CA GLY A 106 -6.76 4.62 -2.39
C GLY A 106 -7.65 5.84 -2.66
N TYR A 107 -7.05 7.02 -2.78
CA TYR A 107 -7.78 8.27 -2.96
C TYR A 107 -7.95 8.64 -4.44
N ARG A 108 -9.11 9.21 -4.80
CA ARG A 108 -9.44 9.70 -6.16
C ARG A 108 -9.22 8.63 -7.25
N SER A 109 -8.33 8.90 -8.20
CA SER A 109 -8.00 8.07 -9.36
C SER A 109 -7.12 6.87 -8.99
N LEU A 110 -6.53 6.86 -7.80
CA LEU A 110 -5.55 5.84 -7.41
C LEU A 110 -6.10 4.41 -7.48
N PRO A 111 -7.32 4.09 -6.99
CA PRO A 111 -7.89 2.76 -7.16
C PRO A 111 -7.94 2.31 -8.63
N PHE A 112 -8.36 3.20 -9.55
CA PHE A 112 -8.45 2.87 -10.97
C PHE A 112 -7.08 2.61 -11.60
N ILE A 113 -6.06 3.40 -11.24
CA ILE A 113 -4.68 3.18 -11.70
C ILE A 113 -4.12 1.86 -11.16
N ILE A 114 -4.41 1.53 -9.90
CA ILE A 114 -3.98 0.25 -9.30
C ILE A 114 -4.67 -0.91 -10.01
N PHE A 115 -5.97 -0.83 -10.31
CA PHE A 115 -6.68 -1.85 -11.09
C PHE A 115 -6.07 -2.05 -12.47
N LEU A 116 -5.72 -0.96 -13.17
CA LEU A 116 -5.03 -1.03 -14.45
C LEU A 116 -3.65 -1.71 -14.32
N ALA A 117 -2.87 -1.35 -13.31
CA ALA A 117 -1.57 -1.97 -13.04
C ALA A 117 -1.71 -3.46 -12.73
N MET A 118 -2.69 -3.87 -11.92
CA MET A 118 -2.97 -5.28 -11.64
C MET A 118 -3.32 -6.06 -12.90
N ALA A 119 -4.21 -5.53 -13.74
CA ALA A 119 -4.57 -6.16 -15.00
C ALA A 119 -3.37 -6.31 -15.95
N TYR A 120 -2.51 -5.29 -16.02
CA TYR A 120 -1.28 -5.33 -16.80
C TYR A 120 -0.29 -6.37 -16.26
N LEU A 121 -0.09 -6.41 -14.94
CA LEU A 121 0.81 -7.35 -14.27
C LEU A 121 0.39 -8.80 -14.49
N GLN A 122 -0.90 -9.12 -14.42
CA GLN A 122 -1.40 -10.48 -14.69
C GLN A 122 -1.06 -11.01 -16.09
N VAL A 123 -0.89 -10.10 -17.07
CA VAL A 123 -0.54 -10.46 -18.43
C VAL A 123 0.98 -10.53 -18.63
N THR A 124 1.75 -9.72 -17.89
CA THR A 124 3.18 -9.48 -18.16
C THR A 124 4.14 -10.08 -17.14
N LYS A 125 3.68 -10.41 -15.93
CA LYS A 125 4.47 -10.94 -14.81
C LYS A 125 3.69 -12.07 -14.13
N ARG A 126 3.73 -13.26 -14.73
CA ARG A 126 3.08 -14.47 -14.18
C ARG A 126 3.88 -15.07 -13.06
#